data_AF-R4LWF8-F1
#
_entry.id   AF-R4LWF8-F1
#
_cell.length_a   1.000
_cell.length_b   1.000
_cell.length_c   1.000
_cell.angle_alpha   90.00
_cell.angle_beta   90.00
_cell.angle_gamma   90.00
#
_symmetry.space_group_name_H-M   'P 1'
#
loop_
_entity.id
_entity.type
_entity.pdbx_description
1 polymer ?
#
loop_
_entity_poly.entity_id
_entity_poly.type
_entity_poly.pdbx_seq_one_letter_code
_entity_poly.pdbx_strand_id
1 'polypeptide(L)'
;MTATGDVLLTALLAAFTACAGYVAGRLHQWYLVGLDRDEAYQDGFDTGTRSVFATAARMIGPRRPVRGSAPVVPLSTSPAAVEPPVSPAAAEPPVSPAAAEPEQMTGTEPRSDAQPRHRVPDELVQAATYRLPPDRIARAKVPGALDLDDADGQDAACVPPAIPRPRTAESG
;
A
#
# COMPACT_ATOMS: atom_id res chain seq x y z
N MET A 1 -39.72 39.61 19.63
CA MET A 1 -38.87 38.81 20.55
C MET A 1 -38.42 37.51 19.88
N THR A 2 -37.67 37.58 18.78
CA THR A 2 -37.18 36.40 18.03
C THR A 2 -35.71 36.49 17.60
N ALA A 3 -35.04 37.63 17.80
CA ALA A 3 -33.67 37.85 17.34
C ALA A 3 -32.66 36.89 17.98
N THR A 4 -32.82 36.54 19.26
CA THR A 4 -31.90 35.63 19.96
C THR A 4 -32.05 34.17 19.50
N GLY A 5 -33.23 33.77 19.02
CA GLY A 5 -33.50 32.40 18.58
C GLY A 5 -32.82 32.07 17.25
N ASP A 6 -32.83 33.01 16.31
CA ASP A 6 -32.24 32.83 14.98
C ASP A 6 -30.70 32.72 15.05
N VAL A 7 -30.07 33.52 15.91
CA VAL A 7 -28.62 33.45 16.16
C VAL A 7 -28.23 32.10 16.74
N LEU A 8 -29.01 31.55 17.69
CA LEU A 8 -28.73 30.23 18.27
C LEU A 8 -28.86 29.11 17.23
N LEU A 9 -29.91 29.13 16.41
CA LEU A 9 -30.09 28.14 15.35
C LEU A 9 -28.96 28.19 14.31
N THR A 10 -28.56 29.40 13.92
CA THR A 10 -27.43 29.59 12.99
C THR A 10 -26.13 29.07 13.58
N ALA A 11 -25.85 29.37 14.85
CA ALA A 11 -24.64 28.88 15.52
C ALA A 11 -24.61 27.35 15.65
N LEU A 12 -25.74 26.73 15.99
CA LEU A 12 -25.85 25.26 16.07
C LEU A 12 -25.69 24.62 14.69
N LEU A 13 -26.28 25.21 13.65
CA LEU A 13 -26.13 24.73 12.28
C LEU A 13 -24.66 24.81 11.84
N ALA A 14 -23.98 25.92 12.10
CA ALA A 14 -22.56 26.10 11.78
C ALA A 14 -21.66 25.11 12.54
N ALA A 15 -21.92 24.89 13.83
CA ALA A 15 -21.18 23.90 14.62
C ALA A 15 -21.41 22.47 14.09
N PHE A 16 -22.65 22.15 13.70
CA PHE A 16 -22.99 20.85 13.13
C PHE A 16 -22.33 20.62 11.78
N THR A 17 -22.35 21.59 10.87
CA THR A 17 -21.69 21.48 9.55
C THR A 17 -20.17 21.37 9.69
N ALA A 18 -19.56 22.13 10.60
CA ALA A 18 -18.14 22.01 10.91
C ALA A 18 -17.78 20.61 11.44
N CYS A 19 -18.57 20.08 12.37
CA CYS A 19 -18.37 18.74 12.92
C CYS A 19 -18.55 17.65 11.85
N ALA A 20 -19.61 17.74 11.04
CA ALA A 20 -19.87 16.81 9.94
C ALA A 20 -18.75 16.84 8.89
N GLY A 21 -18.26 18.02 8.52
CA GLY A 21 -17.13 18.18 7.61
C GLY A 21 -15.86 17.53 8.14
N TYR A 22 -15.55 17.71 9.43
CA TYR A 22 -14.40 17.08 10.06
C TYR A 22 -14.50 15.55 10.09
N VAL A 23 -15.66 15.00 10.47
CA VAL A 23 -15.89 13.55 10.48
C VAL A 23 -15.82 12.98 9.07
N ALA A 24 -16.42 13.64 8.09
CA ALA A 24 -16.35 13.24 6.69
C ALA A 24 -14.92 13.25 6.16
N GLY A 25 -14.13 14.28 6.48
CA GLY A 25 -12.71 14.36 6.11
C GLY A 25 -11.89 13.23 6.72
N ARG A 26 -12.08 12.94 8.02
CA ARG A 26 -11.40 11.81 8.67
C ARG A 26 -11.81 10.45 8.11
N LEU A 27 -13.09 10.26 7.82
CA LEU A 27 -13.59 9.04 7.21
C LEU A 27 -13.02 8.86 5.78
N HIS A 28 -12.93 9.93 5.02
CA HIS A 28 -12.34 9.91 3.68
C HIS A 28 -10.85 9.54 3.71
N GLN A 29 -10.08 10.11 4.65
CA GLN A 29 -8.69 9.73 4.87
C GLN A 29 -8.55 8.24 5.23
N TRP A 30 -9.37 7.74 6.14
CA TRP A 30 -9.38 6.31 6.50
C TRP A 30 -9.71 5.42 5.32
N TYR A 31 -10.68 5.82 4.49
CA TYR A 31 -11.10 5.06 3.33
C TYR A 31 -10.00 5.01 2.27
N LEU A 32 -9.38 6.15 1.95
CA LEU A 32 -8.28 6.22 0.98
C LEU A 32 -7.06 5.42 1.44
N VAL A 33 -6.66 5.54 2.72
CA VAL A 33 -5.53 4.79 3.26
C VAL A 33 -5.84 3.28 3.31
N GLY A 34 -7.09 2.89 3.58
CA GLY A 34 -7.50 1.49 3.52
C GLY A 34 -7.41 0.93 2.09
N LEU A 35 -7.92 1.68 1.11
CA LEU A 35 -7.96 1.25 -0.28
C LEU A 35 -6.55 1.13 -0.89
N ASP A 36 -5.68 2.12 -0.64
CA ASP A 36 -4.28 2.10 -1.05
C ASP A 36 -3.52 0.91 -0.43
N ARG A 37 -3.82 0.59 0.83
CA ARG A 37 -3.24 -0.56 1.52
C ARG A 37 -3.69 -1.89 0.91
N ASP A 38 -4.98 -2.02 0.57
CA ASP A 38 -5.52 -3.23 -0.05
C ASP A 38 -4.94 -3.44 -1.46
N GLU A 39 -4.82 -2.37 -2.26
CA GLU A 39 -4.20 -2.42 -3.58
C GLU A 39 -2.72 -2.82 -3.48
N ALA A 40 -1.97 -2.23 -2.54
CA ALA A 40 -0.57 -2.60 -2.29
C ALA A 40 -0.42 -4.05 -1.81
N TYR A 41 -1.34 -4.56 -0.98
CA TYR A 41 -1.34 -5.96 -0.57
C TYR A 41 -1.61 -6.90 -1.74
N GLN A 42 -2.56 -6.55 -2.60
CA GLN A 42 -2.94 -7.35 -3.75
C GLN A 42 -1.81 -7.39 -4.79
N ASP A 43 -1.20 -6.25 -5.09
CA ASP A 43 -0.05 -6.17 -6.00
C ASP A 43 1.17 -6.94 -5.45
N GLY A 44 1.45 -6.82 -4.14
CA GLY A 44 2.50 -7.59 -3.48
C GLY A 44 2.25 -9.11 -3.53
N PHE A 45 1.00 -9.53 -3.38
CA PHE A 45 0.61 -10.93 -3.48
C PHE A 45 0.75 -11.46 -4.92
N ASP A 46 0.25 -10.72 -5.91
CA ASP A 46 0.33 -11.10 -7.33
C ASP A 46 1.77 -11.15 -7.81
N THR A 47 2.59 -10.16 -7.42
CA THR A 47 4.02 -10.13 -7.73
C THR A 47 4.76 -11.29 -7.05
N GLY A 48 4.47 -11.53 -5.78
CA GLY A 48 5.05 -12.64 -5.01
C GLY A 48 4.74 -13.99 -5.64
N THR A 49 3.47 -14.27 -5.91
CA THR A 49 3.04 -15.55 -6.52
C THR A 49 3.67 -15.76 -7.89
N ARG A 50 3.64 -14.76 -8.78
CA ARG A 50 4.28 -14.85 -10.11
C ARG A 50 5.77 -15.14 -10.02
N SER A 51 6.49 -14.50 -9.10
CA SER A 51 7.94 -14.72 -8.93
C SER A 51 8.27 -16.13 -8.43
N VAL A 52 7.48 -16.66 -7.50
CA VAL A 52 7.64 -18.01 -6.95
C VAL A 52 7.31 -19.06 -8.00
N PHE A 53 6.21 -18.89 -8.73
CA PHE A 53 5.83 -19.80 -9.80
C PHE A 53 6.83 -19.78 -10.97
N ALA A 54 7.33 -18.60 -11.36
CA ALA A 54 8.38 -18.50 -12.37
C ALA A 54 9.67 -19.24 -11.93
N THR A 55 10.05 -19.10 -10.66
CA THR A 55 11.21 -19.80 -10.09
C THR A 55 11.00 -21.32 -10.06
N ALA A 56 9.83 -21.78 -9.61
CA ALA A 56 9.46 -23.19 -9.57
C ALA A 56 9.39 -23.80 -10.98
N ALA A 57 8.78 -23.11 -11.94
CA ALA A 57 8.70 -23.53 -13.33
C ALA A 57 10.10 -23.70 -13.96
N ARG A 58 11.05 -22.82 -13.60
CA ARG A 58 12.45 -22.93 -14.03
C ARG A 58 13.17 -24.13 -13.41
N MET A 59 12.79 -24.55 -12.20
CA MET A 59 13.39 -25.71 -11.54
C MET A 59 12.87 -27.04 -12.09
N ILE A 60 11.60 -27.11 -12.44
CA ILE A 60 10.93 -28.35 -12.91
C ILE A 60 11.02 -28.50 -14.44
N GLY A 61 11.08 -27.38 -15.17
CA GLY A 61 11.13 -27.37 -16.63
C GLY A 61 12.35 -28.11 -17.21
N PRO A 62 12.21 -28.81 -18.35
CA PRO A 62 13.34 -29.44 -19.02
C PRO A 62 14.44 -28.41 -19.26
N ARG A 63 15.63 -28.65 -18.71
CA ARG A 63 16.81 -27.82 -18.99
C ARG A 63 17.16 -27.98 -20.47
N ARG A 64 16.52 -27.22 -21.34
CA ARG A 64 16.96 -27.08 -22.72
C ARG A 64 18.42 -26.61 -22.64
N PRO A 65 19.38 -27.33 -23.24
CA PRO A 65 20.77 -26.89 -23.24
C PRO A 65 20.79 -25.48 -23.84
N VAL A 66 21.30 -24.54 -23.04
CA VAL A 66 21.43 -23.13 -23.39
C VAL A 66 22.35 -23.06 -24.61
N ARG A 67 21.75 -22.99 -25.79
CA ARG A 67 22.46 -22.76 -27.04
C ARG A 67 22.89 -21.31 -27.06
N GLY A 68 24.11 -21.05 -26.60
CA GLY A 68 24.91 -19.82 -26.80
C GLY A 68 24.15 -18.51 -26.65
N SER A 69 24.29 -17.88 -25.48
CA SER A 69 23.85 -16.51 -25.24
C SER A 69 24.51 -15.57 -26.28
N ALA A 70 23.73 -15.09 -27.25
CA ALA A 70 24.10 -13.89 -27.98
C ALA A 70 23.97 -12.69 -27.02
N PRO A 71 24.91 -11.73 -27.04
CA PRO A 71 24.81 -10.54 -26.19
C PRO A 71 23.56 -9.75 -26.58
N VAL A 72 22.56 -9.73 -25.69
CA VAL A 72 21.40 -8.87 -25.84
C VAL A 72 21.84 -7.45 -25.48
N VAL A 73 22.05 -6.63 -26.50
CA VAL A 73 22.17 -5.18 -26.37
C VAL A 73 20.84 -4.68 -25.78
N PRO A 74 20.84 -3.97 -24.65
CA PRO A 74 19.61 -3.38 -24.13
C PRO A 74 19.15 -2.30 -25.12
N LEU A 75 18.14 -2.61 -25.94
CA LEU A 75 17.48 -1.60 -26.74
C LEU A 75 16.75 -0.68 -25.76
N SER A 76 17.22 0.56 -25.70
CA SER A 76 16.61 1.67 -25.00
C SER A 76 15.15 1.81 -25.46
N THR A 77 14.21 1.32 -24.65
CA THR A 77 12.79 1.44 -24.90
C THR A 77 12.40 2.91 -24.69
N SER A 78 12.37 3.65 -25.80
CA SER A 78 11.67 4.92 -25.91
C SER A 78 10.18 4.69 -25.59
N PRO A 79 9.54 5.47 -24.71
CA PRO A 79 8.10 5.33 -24.44
C PRO A 79 7.31 5.86 -25.63
N ALA A 80 7.14 5.01 -26.65
CA ALA A 80 6.15 5.23 -27.70
C ALA A 80 4.75 4.94 -27.13
N ALA A 81 3.85 5.88 -27.36
CA ALA A 81 2.46 5.89 -26.96
C ALA A 81 1.78 4.51 -27.11
N VAL A 82 1.20 4.03 -26.01
CA VAL A 82 0.34 2.85 -25.98
C VAL A 82 -1.04 3.26 -26.47
N GLU A 83 -1.38 2.83 -27.68
CA GLU A 83 -2.78 2.67 -28.09
C GLU A 83 -3.42 1.52 -27.28
N PRO A 84 -4.71 1.64 -26.91
CA PRO A 84 -5.37 0.66 -26.07
C PRO A 84 -5.65 -0.66 -26.83
N PRO A 85 -5.31 -1.83 -26.27
CA PRO A 85 -5.69 -3.11 -26.85
C PRO A 85 -7.18 -3.40 -26.59
N VAL A 86 -7.78 -3.95 -27.64
CA VAL A 86 -9.17 -4.35 -27.79
C VAL A 86 -9.56 -5.41 -26.75
N SER A 87 -10.73 -5.19 -26.17
CA SER A 87 -11.39 -5.99 -25.14
C SER A 87 -11.64 -7.46 -25.55
N PRO A 88 -11.13 -8.47 -24.81
CA PRO A 88 -11.62 -9.83 -24.94
C PRO A 88 -12.88 -10.05 -24.08
N ALA A 89 -13.83 -10.73 -24.72
CA ALA A 89 -15.18 -11.03 -24.30
C ALA A 89 -15.34 -11.63 -22.90
N ALA A 90 -16.48 -11.27 -22.31
CA ALA A 90 -17.05 -11.77 -21.07
C ALA A 90 -16.91 -13.30 -20.90
N ALA A 91 -16.22 -13.69 -19.82
CA ALA A 91 -16.38 -14.99 -19.21
C ALA A 91 -17.41 -14.84 -18.07
N GLU A 92 -18.56 -15.50 -18.23
CA GLU A 92 -19.62 -15.57 -17.22
C GLU A 92 -19.10 -16.28 -15.95
N PRO A 93 -19.40 -15.76 -14.74
CA PRO A 93 -19.11 -16.46 -13.50
C PRO A 93 -20.13 -17.58 -13.25
N PRO A 94 -19.71 -18.78 -12.83
CA PRO A 94 -20.65 -19.80 -12.38
C PRO A 94 -21.24 -19.45 -11.00
N VAL A 95 -22.56 -19.26 -11.02
CA VAL A 95 -23.59 -19.60 -10.03
C VAL A 95 -23.16 -19.98 -8.60
N SER A 96 -23.72 -19.23 -7.64
CA SER A 96 -23.75 -19.50 -6.20
C SER A 96 -24.33 -20.87 -5.82
N PRO A 97 -23.84 -21.44 -4.70
CA PRO A 97 -24.69 -22.04 -3.68
C PRO A 97 -24.67 -21.12 -2.45
N ALA A 98 -25.81 -20.55 -2.07
CA ALA A 98 -26.73 -21.14 -1.09
C ALA A 98 -26.30 -20.82 0.35
N ALA A 99 -27.16 -20.06 1.01
CA ALA A 99 -27.11 -19.67 2.40
C ALA A 99 -26.85 -20.85 3.33
N ALA A 100 -25.87 -20.69 4.22
CA ALA A 100 -25.79 -21.41 5.47
C ALA A 100 -25.67 -20.38 6.59
N GLU A 101 -26.82 -20.12 7.20
CA GLU A 101 -27.01 -19.48 8.49
C GLU A 101 -26.25 -20.28 9.57
N PRO A 102 -25.31 -19.70 10.33
CA PRO A 102 -24.79 -20.36 11.51
C PRO A 102 -25.75 -20.11 12.67
N GLU A 103 -26.52 -21.14 13.00
CA GLU A 103 -27.27 -21.24 14.24
C GLU A 103 -26.36 -20.97 15.44
N GLN A 104 -26.89 -20.17 16.36
CA GLN A 104 -26.39 -20.02 17.72
C GLN A 104 -26.47 -21.39 18.40
N MET A 105 -25.32 -21.96 18.77
CA MET A 105 -25.27 -23.10 19.68
C MET A 105 -24.40 -22.77 20.89
N THR A 106 -25.11 -22.76 22.01
CA THR A 106 -24.71 -22.74 23.40
C THR A 106 -23.55 -23.69 23.73
N GLY A 107 -22.79 -23.31 24.76
CA GLY A 107 -21.48 -23.84 25.12
C GLY A 107 -21.36 -25.35 25.34
N THR A 108 -20.13 -25.82 25.18
CA THR A 108 -19.52 -26.89 25.97
C THR A 108 -18.00 -26.70 25.87
N GLU A 109 -17.35 -26.54 27.03
CA GLU A 109 -15.89 -26.52 27.15
C GLU A 109 -15.24 -27.78 26.54
N PRO A 110 -14.15 -27.64 25.78
CA PRO A 110 -13.19 -28.72 25.62
C PRO A 110 -12.09 -28.59 26.66
N ARG A 111 -12.27 -29.36 27.72
CA ARG A 111 -11.26 -30.13 28.47
C ARG A 111 -9.86 -30.03 27.86
N SER A 112 -9.01 -29.26 28.54
CA SER A 112 -7.58 -29.09 28.27
C SER A 112 -6.80 -30.33 28.71
N ASP A 113 -6.78 -31.38 27.87
CA ASP A 113 -5.85 -32.50 28.03
C ASP A 113 -4.68 -32.38 27.03
N ALA A 114 -3.57 -31.89 27.57
CA ALA A 114 -2.19 -32.23 27.24
C ALA A 114 -1.83 -32.57 25.77
N GLN A 115 -1.60 -31.53 24.96
CA GLN A 115 -0.59 -31.59 23.91
C GLN A 115 0.61 -30.72 24.31
N PRO A 116 1.86 -31.21 24.17
CA PRO A 116 3.06 -30.42 24.39
C PRO A 116 3.21 -29.44 23.22
N ARG A 117 2.43 -28.35 23.25
CA ARG A 117 2.70 -27.19 22.42
C ARG A 117 4.08 -26.71 22.82
N HIS A 118 5.00 -26.62 21.84
CA HIS A 118 6.30 -25.99 22.00
C HIS A 118 6.09 -24.57 22.53
N ARG A 119 6.05 -24.41 23.86
CA ARG A 119 6.16 -23.11 24.51
C ARG A 119 7.59 -22.68 24.24
N VAL A 120 7.74 -21.73 23.33
CA VAL A 120 8.95 -20.92 23.25
C VAL A 120 9.18 -20.40 24.66
N PRO A 121 10.32 -20.69 25.30
CA PRO A 121 10.63 -20.19 26.63
C PRO A 121 10.39 -18.68 26.69
N ASP A 122 9.68 -18.20 27.71
CA ASP A 122 9.44 -16.77 27.89
C ASP A 122 10.75 -15.97 27.95
N GLU A 123 11.84 -16.65 28.31
CA GLU A 123 13.22 -16.15 28.28
C GLU A 123 13.70 -15.78 26.86
N LEU A 124 13.24 -16.49 25.82
CA LEU A 124 13.54 -16.15 24.42
C LEU A 124 12.66 -15.01 23.90
N VAL A 125 11.45 -14.86 24.44
CA VAL A 125 10.59 -13.69 24.19
C VAL A 125 11.13 -12.45 24.93
N GLN A 126 11.80 -12.65 26.06
CA GLN A 126 12.44 -11.60 26.86
C GLN A 126 13.92 -11.34 26.49
N ALA A 127 14.54 -12.20 25.67
CA ALA A 127 15.90 -12.01 25.17
C ALA A 127 15.94 -10.83 24.19
N ALA A 128 16.05 -9.63 24.75
CA ALA A 128 16.77 -8.42 24.30
C ALA A 128 16.66 -7.98 22.83
N THR A 129 15.71 -8.49 22.04
CA THR A 129 15.65 -8.19 20.61
C THR A 129 15.18 -6.75 20.32
N TYR A 130 14.63 -6.02 21.30
CA TYR A 130 14.15 -4.65 21.04
C TYR A 130 14.34 -3.66 22.20
N ARG A 131 15.55 -3.56 22.75
CA ARG A 131 15.99 -2.29 23.37
C ARG A 131 17.16 -1.74 22.59
N LEU A 132 16.90 -1.30 21.36
CA LEU A 132 17.75 -0.27 20.79
C LEU A 132 17.62 0.97 21.71
N PRO A 133 18.73 1.55 22.17
CA PRO A 133 18.68 2.77 22.94
C PRO A 133 17.94 3.85 22.12
N PRO A 134 17.06 4.65 22.75
CA PRO A 134 16.20 5.62 22.05
C PRO A 134 16.99 6.61 21.19
N ASP A 135 18.27 6.84 21.49
CA ASP A 135 19.17 7.69 20.70
C ASP A 135 19.51 7.16 19.30
N ARG A 136 19.26 5.88 19.00
CA ARG A 136 19.47 5.34 17.64
C ARG A 136 18.26 5.52 16.72
N ILE A 137 17.13 5.99 17.23
CA ILE A 137 15.94 6.38 16.43
C ILE A 137 15.98 7.90 16.12
N ALA A 138 17.12 8.56 16.37
CA ALA A 138 17.44 9.83 15.75
C ALA A 138 17.67 9.61 14.25
N ARG A 139 16.54 9.53 13.53
CA ARG A 139 16.32 10.08 12.20
C ARG A 139 17.56 10.05 11.31
N ALA A 140 17.66 9.02 10.47
CA ALA A 140 18.11 9.25 9.11
C ALA A 140 17.17 10.30 8.51
N LYS A 141 17.52 11.57 8.72
CA LYS A 141 16.81 12.74 8.20
C LYS A 141 17.05 12.70 6.70
N VAL A 142 16.19 11.98 5.97
CA VAL A 142 16.14 12.04 4.51
C VAL A 142 15.78 13.49 4.16
N PRO A 143 16.69 14.28 3.58
CA PRO A 143 16.35 15.62 3.14
C PRO A 143 15.49 15.45 1.89
N GLY A 144 14.19 15.76 1.96
CA GLY A 144 13.34 15.75 0.76
C GLY A 144 11.84 15.65 0.93
N ALA A 145 11.30 15.35 2.12
CA ALA A 145 9.86 15.42 2.33
C ALA A 145 9.48 16.87 2.65
N LEU A 146 9.06 17.59 1.60
CA LEU A 146 8.56 18.95 1.64
C LEU A 146 7.31 19.01 2.53
N ASP A 147 7.35 19.89 3.52
CA ASP A 147 6.15 20.43 4.17
C ASP A 147 5.41 21.28 3.12
N LEU A 148 4.39 20.69 2.51
CA LEU A 148 3.40 21.40 1.71
C LEU A 148 2.17 21.58 2.59
N ASP A 149 2.14 22.67 3.35
CA ASP A 149 0.89 23.33 3.72
C ASP A 149 1.16 24.81 4.06
N ASP A 150 0.32 25.67 3.46
CA ASP A 150 0.09 27.09 3.75
C ASP A 150 1.10 28.15 3.28
N ALA A 151 0.94 28.62 2.03
CA ALA A 151 1.00 30.05 1.74
C ALA A 151 0.28 30.40 0.42
N ASP A 152 -0.60 31.37 0.52
CA ASP A 152 -1.34 32.04 -0.54
C ASP A 152 -0.50 32.41 -1.77
N GLY A 153 -1.20 32.45 -2.91
CA GLY A 153 -0.67 32.72 -4.24
C GLY A 153 0.39 33.83 -4.32
N GLN A 154 1.53 33.43 -4.87
CA GLN A 154 2.34 34.32 -5.69
C GLN A 154 3.04 33.47 -6.75
N ASP A 155 2.96 33.95 -7.99
CA ASP A 155 3.57 33.41 -9.20
C ASP A 155 5.08 33.22 -9.02
N ALA A 156 5.48 32.11 -8.41
CA ALA A 156 6.85 31.63 -8.43
C ALA A 156 6.92 30.54 -9.49
N ALA A 157 7.26 30.94 -10.70
CA ALA A 157 7.60 30.05 -11.80
C ALA A 157 8.46 28.91 -11.26
N CYS A 158 7.92 27.69 -11.33
CA CYS A 158 8.55 26.47 -10.90
C CYS A 158 9.79 26.25 -11.77
N VAL A 159 10.95 26.73 -11.31
CA VAL A 159 12.24 26.45 -11.96
C VAL A 159 12.65 25.05 -11.51
N PRO A 160 12.60 24.04 -12.41
CA PRO A 160 13.02 22.70 -12.05
C PRO A 160 14.51 22.70 -11.66
N PRO A 161 14.93 21.87 -10.69
CA PRO A 161 16.32 21.80 -10.28
C PRO A 161 17.19 21.42 -11.49
N ALA A 162 18.22 22.22 -11.75
CA ALA A 162 19.14 22.03 -12.86
C ALA A 162 19.93 20.73 -12.66
N ILE A 163 19.50 19.66 -13.35
CA ILE A 163 20.22 18.39 -13.38
C ILE A 163 21.55 18.62 -14.10
N PRO A 164 22.71 18.38 -13.45
CA PRO A 164 24.01 18.55 -14.08
C PRO A 164 24.15 17.58 -15.27
N ARG A 165 24.32 18.14 -16.46
CA ARG A 165 24.54 17.36 -17.69
C ARG A 165 25.89 16.65 -17.61
N PRO A 166 25.97 15.35 -17.97
CA PRO A 166 27.25 14.65 -18.05
C PRO A 166 28.14 15.30 -19.10
N ARG A 167 29.39 15.62 -18.73
CA ARG A 167 30.43 16.03 -19.67
C ARG A 167 30.66 14.91 -20.67
N THR A 168 30.32 15.14 -21.93
CA THR A 168 30.80 14.30 -23.03
C THR A 168 32.32 14.36 -23.03
N ALA A 169 32.95 13.22 -22.76
CA ALA A 169 34.39 13.07 -22.92
C ALA A 169 34.71 13.13 -24.42
N GLU A 170 35.34 14.22 -24.85
CA GLU A 170 35.95 14.29 -26.18
C GLU A 170 37.11 13.30 -26.20
N SER A 171 36.95 12.22 -26.96
CA SER A 171 38.03 11.30 -27.31
C SER A 171 38.91 11.97 -28.36
N GLY A 172 40.13 12.31 -27.98
CA GLY A 172 41.24 12.47 -28.92
C GLY A 172 41.79 11.11 -29.35
#